data_AF-A0A929ZT59-F1
#
_entry.id   AF-A0A929ZT59-F1
#
_cell.length_a   1.000
_cell.length_b   1.000
_cell.length_c   1.000
_cell.angle_alpha   90.00
_cell.angle_beta   90.00
_cell.angle_gamma   90.00
#
_symmetry.space_group_name_H-M   'P 1'
#
loop_
_entity.id
_entity.type
_entity.pdbx_description
1 polymer ?
#
loop_
_entity_poly.entity_id
_entity_poly.type
_entity_poly.pdbx_seq_one_letter_code
_entity_poly.pdbx_strand_id
1 'polypeptide(L)'
;NKEITSEEILSVLQENMVLYDKNGEQHYDIISAFIKSIRGSDPNAAVYWLARMLAGGEDIKFIARRMLISASEDIGLANPNALTVASQCFQAVNVIGNPEARIILSECAVYLAVSPKSNSSYLAINEALSFVKKTGNLPVPLHLRNAPTKLMKDMNYGKNYQYAHDYKEGFVEQEFLPEEISGTKFYEPKQNATEQKILEELKKKWKKYY
;
A
#
# COMPACT_ATOMS: atom_id res chain seq x y z
N ASN A 1 47.00 -8.34 -17.22
CA ASN A 1 46.13 -7.40 -16.47
C ASN A 1 46.05 -6.11 -17.27
N LYS A 2 44.87 -5.78 -17.77
CA LYS A 2 44.64 -4.52 -18.50
C LYS A 2 44.49 -3.43 -17.44
N GLU A 3 45.37 -2.43 -17.45
CA GLU A 3 45.26 -1.28 -16.54
C GLU A 3 44.06 -0.44 -16.98
N ILE A 4 43.17 -0.15 -16.03
CA ILE A 4 42.04 0.75 -16.23
C ILE A 4 42.58 2.17 -16.14
N THR A 5 42.42 2.94 -17.21
CA THR A 5 42.91 4.33 -17.29
C THR A 5 41.91 5.32 -16.70
N SER A 6 42.40 6.45 -16.18
CA SER A 6 41.53 7.51 -15.65
C SER A 6 40.57 8.09 -16.70
N GLU A 7 40.95 8.04 -17.98
CA GLU A 7 40.11 8.46 -19.10
C GLU A 7 38.94 7.50 -19.35
N GLU A 8 39.16 6.17 -19.26
CA GLU A 8 38.09 5.18 -19.33
C GLU A 8 37.13 5.30 -18.13
N ILE A 9 37.66 5.62 -16.94
CA ILE A 9 36.84 5.89 -15.75
C ILE A 9 36.00 7.16 -15.96
N LEU A 10 36.61 8.23 -16.48
CA LEU A 10 35.93 9.50 -16.75
C LEU A 10 34.87 9.37 -17.84
N SER A 11 35.11 8.61 -18.91
CA SER A 11 34.13 8.42 -19.99
C SER A 11 32.91 7.65 -19.50
N VAL A 12 33.11 6.58 -18.72
CA VAL A 12 32.01 5.81 -18.10
C VAL A 12 31.23 6.65 -17.09
N LEU A 13 31.92 7.48 -16.30
CA LEU A 13 31.26 8.38 -15.35
C LEU A 13 30.47 9.50 -16.05
N GLN A 14 31.01 10.08 -17.13
CA GLN A 14 30.33 11.13 -17.90
C GLN A 14 29.11 10.59 -18.65
N GLU A 15 29.18 9.43 -19.30
CA GLU A 15 28.01 8.80 -19.94
C GLU A 15 26.89 8.53 -18.94
N ASN A 16 27.22 8.00 -17.76
CA ASN A 16 26.24 7.69 -16.72
C ASN A 16 25.62 8.95 -16.08
N MET A 17 26.39 10.03 -15.90
CA MET A 17 25.87 11.30 -15.35
C MET A 17 24.95 12.04 -16.33
N VAL A 18 25.23 11.97 -17.64
CA VAL A 18 24.40 12.67 -18.66
C VAL A 18 23.05 11.97 -18.86
N LEU A 19 22.94 10.67 -18.57
CA LEU A 19 21.72 9.87 -18.76
C LEU A 19 20.76 9.85 -17.56
N TYR A 20 21.21 10.26 -16.37
CA TYR A 20 20.39 10.22 -15.15
C TYR A 20 20.75 11.36 -14.18
N ASP A 21 19.99 12.44 -14.26
CA ASP A 21 20.03 13.49 -13.25
C ASP A 21 19.23 13.06 -12.01
N LYS A 22 19.93 12.51 -11.02
CA LYS A 22 19.39 12.11 -9.71
C LYS A 22 18.68 13.24 -8.95
N ASN A 23 19.03 14.49 -9.25
CA ASN A 23 18.49 15.67 -8.56
C ASN A 23 17.51 16.47 -9.44
N GLY A 24 17.22 15.97 -10.65
CA GLY A 24 16.42 16.66 -11.66
C GLY A 24 15.03 16.08 -11.85
N GLU A 25 14.32 16.65 -12.83
CA GLU A 25 13.00 16.24 -13.30
C GLU A 25 12.98 14.77 -13.76
N GLN A 26 14.06 14.29 -14.38
CA GLN A 26 14.15 12.92 -14.91
C GLN A 26 14.05 11.83 -13.84
N HIS A 27 14.57 12.06 -12.63
CA HIS A 27 14.42 11.12 -11.51
C HIS A 27 12.92 10.87 -11.22
N TYR A 28 12.14 11.96 -11.09
CA TYR A 28 10.71 11.88 -10.80
C TYR A 28 9.91 11.28 -11.95
N ASP A 29 10.26 11.60 -13.19
CA ASP A 29 9.58 11.06 -14.36
C ASP A 29 9.81 9.56 -14.53
N ILE A 30 11.03 9.08 -14.34
CA ILE A 30 11.34 7.65 -14.50
C ILE A 30 10.65 6.82 -13.41
N ILE A 31 10.69 7.25 -12.14
CA ILE A 31 9.99 6.51 -11.07
C ILE A 31 8.47 6.59 -11.24
N SER A 32 7.95 7.72 -11.72
CA SER A 32 6.55 7.90 -12.06
C SER A 32 6.12 6.94 -13.18
N ALA A 33 6.93 6.82 -14.24
CA ALA A 33 6.70 5.89 -15.33
C ALA A 33 6.75 4.43 -14.85
N PHE A 34 7.74 4.07 -14.01
CA PHE A 34 7.84 2.74 -13.40
C PHE A 34 6.57 2.33 -12.65
N ILE A 35 6.07 3.19 -11.76
CA ILE A 35 4.87 2.90 -10.97
C ILE A 35 3.62 2.89 -11.84
N LYS A 36 3.52 3.79 -12.83
CA LYS A 36 2.42 3.76 -13.81
C LYS A 36 2.42 2.49 -14.65
N SER A 37 3.59 1.95 -15.00
CA SER A 37 3.68 0.66 -15.71
C SER A 37 3.22 -0.51 -14.84
N ILE A 38 3.59 -0.55 -13.55
CA ILE A 38 3.08 -1.55 -12.60
C ILE A 38 1.55 -1.44 -12.51
N ARG A 39 1.03 -0.24 -12.26
CA ARG A 39 -0.42 0.05 -12.19
C ARG A 39 -1.16 -0.32 -13.48
N GLY A 40 -0.57 0.00 -14.62
CA GLY A 40 -1.06 -0.29 -15.97
C GLY A 40 -0.94 -1.76 -16.37
N SER A 41 -0.38 -2.61 -15.51
CA SER A 41 -0.17 -4.04 -15.75
C SER A 41 0.74 -4.36 -16.94
N ASP A 42 1.74 -3.52 -17.19
CA ASP A 42 2.77 -3.75 -18.21
C ASP A 42 4.09 -4.17 -17.54
N PRO A 43 4.38 -5.49 -17.45
CA PRO A 43 5.62 -5.97 -16.85
C PRO A 43 6.85 -5.61 -17.70
N ASN A 44 6.73 -5.44 -19.01
CA ASN A 44 7.86 -5.11 -19.88
C ASN A 44 8.31 -3.67 -19.64
N ALA A 45 7.35 -2.73 -19.63
CA ALA A 45 7.63 -1.34 -19.32
C ALA A 45 8.13 -1.18 -17.87
N ALA A 46 7.57 -1.92 -16.91
CA ALA A 46 8.05 -1.90 -15.53
C ALA A 46 9.52 -2.32 -15.42
N VAL A 47 9.92 -3.42 -16.06
CA VAL A 47 11.33 -3.86 -16.06
C VAL A 47 12.23 -2.87 -16.80
N TYR A 48 11.76 -2.26 -17.89
CA TYR A 48 12.53 -1.26 -18.62
C TYR A 48 12.81 0.00 -17.77
N TRP A 49 11.79 0.57 -17.11
CA TRP A 49 11.99 1.73 -16.24
C TRP A 49 12.82 1.39 -15.00
N LEU A 50 12.69 0.17 -14.47
CA LEU A 50 13.59 -0.35 -13.44
C LEU A 50 15.05 -0.36 -13.91
N ALA A 51 15.31 -0.91 -15.11
CA ALA A 51 16.66 -0.95 -15.67
C ALA A 51 17.24 0.45 -15.87
N ARG A 52 16.42 1.42 -16.32
CA ARG A 52 16.82 2.83 -16.45
C ARG A 52 17.22 3.45 -15.11
N MET A 53 16.47 3.20 -14.04
CA MET A 53 16.82 3.66 -12.69
C MET A 53 18.14 3.02 -12.21
N LEU A 54 18.30 1.71 -12.40
CA LEU A 54 19.51 0.99 -11.98
C LEU A 54 20.76 1.46 -12.74
N ALA A 55 20.66 1.65 -14.05
CA ALA A 55 21.74 2.20 -14.87
C ALA A 55 22.08 3.65 -14.45
N GLY A 56 21.07 4.44 -14.09
CA GLY A 56 21.23 5.76 -13.50
C GLY A 56 21.78 5.77 -12.07
N GLY A 57 22.02 4.60 -11.48
CA GLY A 57 22.54 4.45 -10.14
C GLY A 57 21.55 4.82 -9.03
N GLU A 58 20.25 4.77 -9.30
CA GLU A 58 19.20 5.02 -8.30
C GLU A 58 19.36 4.15 -7.06
N ASP A 59 18.97 4.67 -5.89
CA ASP A 59 18.99 3.90 -4.65
C ASP A 59 18.01 2.72 -4.75
N ILE A 60 18.53 1.50 -4.66
CA ILE A 60 17.70 0.27 -4.68
C ILE A 60 16.66 0.26 -3.56
N LYS A 61 16.94 0.91 -2.42
CA LYS A 61 15.98 1.04 -1.33
C LYS A 61 14.88 2.03 -1.70
N PHE A 62 15.19 3.08 -2.47
CA PHE A 62 14.19 3.99 -3.02
C PHE A 62 13.23 3.25 -3.95
N ILE A 63 13.75 2.49 -4.91
CA ILE A 63 12.91 1.69 -5.83
C ILE A 63 12.02 0.72 -5.05
N ALA A 64 12.58 -0.03 -4.09
CA ALA A 64 11.82 -0.97 -3.29
C ALA A 64 10.77 -0.30 -2.39
N ARG A 65 11.03 0.90 -1.83
CA ARG A 65 10.01 1.70 -1.12
C ARG A 65 8.83 2.06 -2.03
N ARG A 66 9.08 2.38 -3.29
CA ARG A 66 8.04 2.73 -4.26
C ARG A 66 7.19 1.50 -4.65
N MET A 67 7.80 0.33 -4.75
CA MET A 67 7.06 -0.93 -4.92
C MET A 67 6.22 -1.30 -3.71
N LEU A 68 6.70 -1.07 -2.48
CA LEU A 68 5.91 -1.22 -1.25
C LEU A 68 4.63 -0.38 -1.28
N ILE A 69 4.73 0.88 -1.68
CA ILE A 69 3.57 1.77 -1.83
C ILE A 69 2.61 1.22 -2.89
N SER A 70 3.13 0.88 -4.08
CA SER A 70 2.30 0.35 -5.18
C SER A 70 1.61 -0.97 -4.81
N ALA A 71 2.26 -1.84 -4.03
CA ALA A 71 1.65 -3.07 -3.52
C ALA A 71 0.38 -2.80 -2.69
N SER A 72 0.36 -1.73 -1.89
CA SER A 72 -0.83 -1.33 -1.11
C SER A 72 -1.82 -0.46 -1.89
N GLU A 73 -1.33 0.43 -2.76
CA GLU A 73 -2.15 1.41 -3.50
C GLU A 73 -2.81 0.83 -4.75
N ASP A 74 -2.07 0.04 -5.53
CA ASP A 74 -2.45 -0.38 -6.87
C ASP A 74 -2.90 -1.85 -6.93
N ILE A 75 -2.32 -2.72 -6.09
CA ILE A 75 -2.68 -4.14 -6.00
C ILE A 75 -3.68 -4.35 -4.86
N GLY A 76 -3.33 -3.89 -3.65
CA GLY A 76 -4.22 -3.84 -2.50
C GLY A 76 -4.84 -5.20 -2.16
N LEU A 77 -6.14 -5.19 -1.83
CA LEU A 77 -6.87 -6.39 -1.42
C LEU A 77 -7.21 -7.33 -2.59
N ALA A 78 -6.94 -6.95 -3.84
CA ALA A 78 -7.11 -7.87 -4.96
C ALA A 78 -6.11 -9.04 -4.90
N ASN A 79 -4.89 -8.78 -4.40
CA ASN A 79 -3.91 -9.80 -4.07
C ASN A 79 -3.17 -9.41 -2.77
N PRO A 80 -3.67 -9.85 -1.59
CA PRO A 80 -3.11 -9.49 -0.29
C PRO A 80 -1.63 -9.90 -0.09
N ASN A 81 -1.13 -10.87 -0.86
CA ASN A 81 0.28 -11.29 -0.78
C ASN A 81 1.25 -10.26 -1.37
N ALA A 82 0.78 -9.29 -2.17
CA ALA A 82 1.64 -8.30 -2.80
C ALA A 82 2.43 -7.45 -1.81
N LEU A 83 1.82 -7.05 -0.69
CA LEU A 83 2.52 -6.30 0.36
C LEU A 83 3.62 -7.16 1.00
N THR A 84 3.36 -8.44 1.22
CA THR A 84 4.35 -9.39 1.74
C THR A 84 5.52 -9.55 0.78
N VAL A 85 5.25 -9.80 -0.51
CA VAL A 85 6.29 -9.93 -1.56
C VAL A 85 7.13 -8.65 -1.65
N ALA A 86 6.49 -7.48 -1.67
CA ALA A 86 7.22 -6.20 -1.71
C ALA A 86 8.03 -5.95 -0.43
N SER A 87 7.54 -6.39 0.74
CA SER A 87 8.29 -6.30 2.01
C SER A 87 9.51 -7.21 2.02
N GLN A 88 9.37 -8.45 1.53
CA GLN A 88 10.49 -9.38 1.38
C GLN A 88 11.50 -8.89 0.35
N CYS A 89 11.03 -8.32 -0.77
CA CYS A 89 11.88 -7.63 -1.74
C CYS A 89 12.69 -6.51 -1.06
N PHE A 90 12.03 -5.62 -0.32
CA PHE A 90 12.70 -4.53 0.39
C PHE A 90 13.76 -5.05 1.37
N GLN A 91 13.44 -6.07 2.17
CA GLN A 91 14.42 -6.67 3.09
C GLN A 91 15.60 -7.31 2.35
N ALA A 92 15.33 -8.09 1.30
CA ALA A 92 16.35 -8.80 0.54
C ALA A 92 17.30 -7.84 -0.19
N VAL A 93 16.82 -6.75 -0.79
CA VAL A 93 17.70 -5.78 -1.46
C VAL A 93 18.61 -5.04 -0.47
N ASN A 94 18.18 -4.86 0.79
CA ASN A 94 19.01 -4.29 1.84
C ASN A 94 20.16 -5.22 2.25
N VAL A 95 19.93 -6.53 2.20
CA VAL A 95 20.93 -7.55 2.56
C VAL A 95 21.91 -7.78 1.41
N ILE A 96 21.41 -7.85 0.18
CA ILE A 96 22.20 -8.28 -0.98
C ILE A 96 22.97 -7.12 -1.65
N GLY A 97 22.35 -5.95 -1.81
CA GLY A 97 22.98 -4.83 -2.50
C GLY A 97 23.14 -5.03 -4.01
N ASN A 98 23.78 -4.06 -4.68
CA ASN A 98 24.05 -4.12 -6.11
C ASN A 98 25.34 -4.91 -6.43
N PRO A 99 25.43 -5.57 -7.60
CA PRO A 99 24.44 -5.58 -8.69
C PRO A 99 23.32 -6.63 -8.54
N GLU A 100 23.40 -7.60 -7.63
CA GLU A 100 22.45 -8.73 -7.52
C GLU A 100 21.03 -8.30 -7.13
N ALA A 101 20.86 -7.19 -6.42
CA ALA A 101 19.55 -6.63 -6.06
C ALA A 101 18.63 -6.41 -7.27
N ARG A 102 19.19 -6.19 -8.48
CA ARG A 102 18.40 -6.04 -9.72
C ARG A 102 17.48 -7.24 -10.00
N ILE A 103 17.91 -8.45 -9.61
CA ILE A 103 17.17 -9.70 -9.86
C ILE A 103 15.91 -9.71 -8.98
N ILE A 104 16.10 -9.44 -7.68
CA ILE A 104 15.02 -9.38 -6.68
C ILE A 104 14.05 -8.24 -7.00
N LEU A 105 14.56 -7.07 -7.41
CA LEU A 105 13.73 -5.94 -7.82
C LEU A 105 12.89 -6.29 -9.06
N SER A 106 13.48 -6.95 -10.06
CA SER A 106 12.78 -7.34 -11.28
C SER A 106 11.69 -8.36 -11.02
N GLU A 107 11.95 -9.36 -10.17
CA GLU A 107 10.95 -10.35 -9.77
C GLU A 107 9.74 -9.68 -9.10
N CYS A 108 9.99 -8.79 -8.13
CA CYS A 108 8.93 -8.05 -7.46
C CYS A 108 8.17 -7.13 -8.43
N ALA A 109 8.86 -6.41 -9.31
CA ALA A 109 8.23 -5.51 -10.28
C ALA A 109 7.27 -6.27 -11.21
N VAL A 110 7.70 -7.43 -11.74
CA VAL A 110 6.85 -8.28 -12.58
C VAL A 110 5.68 -8.84 -11.78
N TYR A 111 5.90 -9.34 -10.57
CA TYR A 111 4.84 -9.86 -9.70
C TYR A 111 3.73 -8.81 -9.46
N LEU A 112 4.12 -7.57 -9.15
CA LEU A 112 3.17 -6.48 -8.93
C LEU A 112 2.47 -6.08 -10.25
N ALA A 113 3.20 -6.02 -11.36
CA ALA A 113 2.64 -5.67 -12.66
C ALA A 113 1.59 -6.69 -13.12
N VAL A 114 1.79 -8.00 -12.91
CA VAL A 114 0.82 -9.03 -13.32
C VAL A 114 -0.25 -9.35 -12.28
N SER A 115 -0.15 -8.79 -11.07
CA SER A 115 -1.15 -8.98 -10.02
C SER A 115 -2.49 -8.31 -10.38
N PRO A 116 -3.64 -8.85 -9.93
CA PRO A 116 -4.91 -8.16 -10.05
C PRO A 116 -4.86 -6.83 -9.31
N LYS A 117 -5.53 -5.80 -9.84
CA LYS A 117 -5.45 -4.42 -9.34
C LYS A 117 -6.65 -4.07 -8.48
N SER A 118 -6.40 -3.37 -7.38
CA SER A 118 -7.44 -2.69 -6.61
C SER A 118 -6.84 -1.57 -5.76
N ASN A 119 -7.47 -0.40 -5.87
CA ASN A 119 -7.20 0.76 -5.03
C ASN A 119 -8.32 0.99 -3.99
N SER A 120 -9.18 -0.01 -3.73
CA SER A 120 -10.35 0.11 -2.85
C SER A 120 -9.98 0.60 -1.43
N SER A 121 -8.97 -0.02 -0.82
CA SER A 121 -8.50 0.34 0.51
C SER A 121 -7.81 1.71 0.54
N TYR A 122 -7.09 2.06 -0.53
CA TYR A 122 -6.49 3.39 -0.72
C TYR A 122 -7.56 4.49 -0.83
N LEU A 123 -8.62 4.26 -1.61
CA LEU A 123 -9.75 5.19 -1.70
C LEU A 123 -10.48 5.30 -0.36
N ALA A 124 -10.70 4.18 0.34
CA ALA A 124 -11.40 4.17 1.62
C ALA A 124 -10.73 5.06 2.67
N ILE A 125 -9.41 4.98 2.83
CA ILE A 125 -8.70 5.84 3.78
C ILE A 125 -8.72 7.31 3.35
N ASN A 126 -8.63 7.60 2.05
CA ASN A 126 -8.70 8.96 1.54
C ASN A 126 -10.08 9.60 1.74
N GLU A 127 -11.14 8.83 1.53
CA GLU A 127 -12.51 9.27 1.80
C GLU A 127 -12.72 9.53 3.29
N ALA A 128 -12.30 8.60 4.15
CA ALA A 128 -12.38 8.78 5.60
C ALA A 128 -11.58 10.02 6.08
N LEU A 129 -10.36 10.22 5.59
CA LEU A 129 -9.55 11.41 5.92
C LEU A 129 -10.21 12.71 5.45
N SER A 130 -10.79 12.72 4.24
CA SER A 130 -11.55 13.85 3.71
C SER A 130 -12.78 14.14 4.57
N PHE A 131 -13.43 13.09 5.05
CA PHE A 131 -14.62 13.19 5.89
C PHE A 131 -14.31 13.74 7.28
N VAL A 132 -13.24 13.26 7.93
CA VAL A 132 -12.75 13.79 9.22
C VAL A 132 -12.42 15.29 9.12
N LYS A 133 -11.85 15.76 8.00
CA LYS A 133 -11.61 17.20 7.79
C LYS A 133 -12.90 18.02 7.75
N LYS A 134 -14.02 17.43 7.35
CA LYS A 134 -15.33 18.09 7.27
C LYS A 134 -16.10 18.03 8.59
N THR A 135 -16.06 16.90 9.28
CA THR A 135 -16.86 16.66 10.50
C THR A 135 -16.15 17.08 11.79
N GLY A 136 -14.83 17.27 11.74
CA GLY A 136 -14.03 17.56 12.93
C GLY A 136 -13.89 16.35 13.84
N ASN A 137 -13.81 16.58 15.15
CA ASN A 137 -13.55 15.54 16.13
C ASN A 137 -14.84 14.99 16.74
N LEU A 138 -15.58 14.19 15.97
CA LEU A 138 -16.78 13.52 16.48
C LEU A 138 -16.43 12.59 17.66
N PRO A 139 -17.26 12.53 18.70
CA PRO A 139 -16.96 11.75 19.89
C PRO A 139 -17.02 10.24 19.60
N VAL A 140 -16.12 9.49 20.23
CA VAL A 140 -16.22 8.01 20.25
C VAL A 140 -17.53 7.60 20.95
N PRO A 141 -18.35 6.70 20.36
CA PRO A 141 -19.55 6.17 20.99
C PRO A 141 -19.28 5.61 22.39
N LEU A 142 -20.19 5.85 23.35
CA LEU A 142 -19.99 5.48 24.76
C LEU A 142 -19.68 3.98 24.95
N HIS A 143 -20.35 3.10 24.21
CA HIS A 143 -20.14 1.66 24.27
C HIS A 143 -18.77 1.21 23.74
N LEU A 144 -18.03 2.05 23.02
CA LEU A 144 -16.67 1.75 22.55
C LEU A 144 -15.59 2.37 23.44
N ARG A 145 -15.96 3.25 24.38
CA ARG A 145 -14.98 3.90 25.27
C ARG A 145 -14.45 2.90 26.29
N ASN A 146 -13.16 3.01 26.59
CA ASN A 146 -12.58 2.30 27.72
C ASN A 146 -13.09 2.91 29.05
N ALA A 147 -13.30 2.07 30.06
CA ALA A 147 -13.78 2.46 31.39
C ALA A 147 -12.87 1.95 32.51
N PRO A 148 -11.59 2.40 32.57
CA PRO A 148 -10.62 1.92 33.54
C PRO A 148 -10.92 2.38 34.98
N THR A 149 -11.59 3.52 35.17
CA THR A 149 -11.89 4.07 36.50
C THR A 149 -13.33 3.78 36.93
N LYS A 150 -13.58 3.80 38.24
CA LYS A 150 -14.94 3.67 38.80
C LYS A 150 -15.87 4.78 38.30
N LEU A 151 -15.39 6.02 38.29
CA LEU A 151 -16.14 7.18 37.77
C LEU A 151 -16.58 6.97 36.32
N MET A 152 -15.70 6.45 35.45
CA MET A 152 -16.04 6.18 34.05
C MET A 152 -17.11 5.09 33.90
N LYS A 153 -17.06 4.03 34.73
CA LYS A 153 -18.10 3.00 34.76
C LYS A 153 -19.44 3.56 35.23
N ASP A 154 -19.42 4.44 36.24
CA ASP A 154 -20.61 5.12 36.74
C ASP A 154 -21.20 6.07 35.67
N MET A 155 -20.35 6.62 34.79
CA MET A 155 -20.74 7.38 33.59
C MET A 155 -21.13 6.49 32.39
N ASN A 156 -21.31 5.18 32.59
CA ASN A 156 -21.67 4.18 31.56
C ASN A 156 -20.65 4.03 30.41
N TYR A 157 -19.38 4.37 30.60
CA TYR A 157 -18.36 4.14 29.58
C TYR A 157 -18.20 2.64 29.36
N GLY A 158 -18.12 2.21 28.09
CA GLY A 158 -18.03 0.80 27.71
C GLY A 158 -19.28 -0.03 28.04
N LYS A 159 -20.32 0.58 28.62
CA LYS A 159 -21.58 -0.11 28.91
C LYS A 159 -22.27 -0.45 27.58
N ASN A 160 -22.87 -1.64 27.53
CA ASN A 160 -23.54 -2.18 26.35
C ASN A 160 -22.61 -2.45 25.15
N TYR A 161 -21.28 -2.50 25.35
CA TYR A 161 -20.40 -3.10 24.36
C TYR A 161 -20.78 -4.56 24.16
N GLN A 162 -20.98 -4.98 22.92
CA GLN A 162 -21.32 -6.36 22.58
C GLN A 162 -20.05 -7.03 22.08
N TYR A 163 -19.50 -7.92 22.90
CA TYR A 163 -18.27 -8.63 22.55
C TYR A 163 -18.58 -9.69 21.50
N ALA A 164 -18.19 -9.44 20.25
CA ALA A 164 -18.63 -10.23 19.09
C ALA A 164 -18.35 -11.74 19.21
N HIS A 165 -17.28 -12.15 19.90
CA HIS A 165 -16.95 -13.56 20.11
C HIS A 165 -17.96 -14.34 20.97
N ASP A 166 -18.78 -13.66 21.77
CA ASP A 166 -19.84 -14.28 22.57
C ASP A 166 -21.10 -14.59 21.72
N TYR A 167 -21.16 -14.08 20.48
CA TYR A 167 -22.29 -14.25 19.58
C TYR A 167 -22.01 -15.33 18.53
N LYS A 168 -23.10 -15.88 17.98
CA LYS A 168 -23.03 -16.91 16.93
C LYS A 168 -22.24 -16.39 15.72
N GLU A 169 -21.37 -17.23 15.16
CA GLU A 169 -20.43 -16.88 14.08
C GLU A 169 -19.41 -15.78 14.44
N GLY A 170 -19.27 -15.44 15.73
CA GLY A 170 -18.35 -14.40 16.19
C GLY A 170 -18.72 -13.01 15.68
N PHE A 171 -20.02 -12.74 15.49
CA PHE A 171 -20.51 -11.49 14.93
C PHE A 171 -21.75 -10.99 15.67
N VAL A 172 -21.79 -9.67 15.85
CA VAL A 172 -22.96 -8.97 16.36
C VAL A 172 -23.10 -7.63 15.65
N GLU A 173 -24.32 -7.30 15.23
CA GLU A 173 -24.60 -6.04 14.56
C GLU A 173 -24.68 -4.92 15.60
N GLN A 174 -23.58 -4.20 15.76
CA GLN A 174 -23.45 -3.02 16.63
C GLN A 174 -22.89 -1.87 15.79
N GLU A 175 -23.45 -0.67 15.92
CA GLU A 175 -22.89 0.51 15.25
C GLU A 175 -21.55 0.88 15.90
N PHE A 176 -20.54 1.10 15.06
CA PHE A 176 -19.18 1.41 15.48
C PHE A 176 -18.78 2.86 15.17
N LEU A 177 -19.46 3.50 14.24
CA LEU A 177 -19.26 4.91 13.93
C LEU A 177 -19.99 5.82 14.95
N PRO A 178 -19.56 7.08 15.11
CA PRO A 178 -20.35 8.11 15.79
C PRO A 178 -21.77 8.20 15.23
N GLU A 179 -22.74 8.57 16.08
CA GLU A 179 -24.17 8.62 15.74
C GLU A 179 -24.43 9.51 14.53
N GLU A 180 -23.74 10.66 14.46
CA GLU A 180 -23.87 11.66 13.41
C GLU A 180 -23.51 11.13 12.01
N ILE A 181 -22.72 10.06 11.96
CA ILE A 181 -22.18 9.49 10.71
C ILE A 181 -22.46 7.99 10.62
N SER A 182 -23.40 7.50 11.44
CA SER A 182 -23.85 6.10 11.47
C SER A 182 -24.21 5.63 10.07
N GLY A 183 -23.75 4.43 9.72
CA GLY A 183 -23.99 3.81 8.42
C GLY A 183 -23.27 4.43 7.22
N THR A 184 -22.34 5.37 7.43
CA THR A 184 -21.48 5.85 6.35
C THR A 184 -20.56 4.72 5.87
N LYS A 185 -20.53 4.49 4.55
CA LYS A 185 -19.65 3.50 3.92
C LYS A 185 -18.42 4.18 3.33
N PHE A 186 -17.23 3.81 3.80
CA PHE A 186 -15.95 4.27 3.26
C PHE A 186 -15.27 3.21 2.38
N TYR A 187 -15.51 1.92 2.64
CA TYR A 187 -14.86 0.84 1.91
C TYR A 187 -15.82 0.18 0.92
N GLU A 188 -15.48 0.27 -0.37
CA GLU A 188 -16.20 -0.39 -1.46
C GLU A 188 -15.27 -1.41 -2.15
N PRO A 189 -15.49 -2.72 -1.96
CA PRO A 189 -14.72 -3.76 -2.66
C PRO A 189 -14.86 -3.66 -4.19
N LYS A 190 -13.78 -3.90 -4.95
CA LYS A 190 -13.83 -3.91 -6.43
C LYS A 190 -14.29 -5.27 -6.97
N GLN A 191 -14.54 -5.30 -8.27
CA GLN A 191 -14.94 -6.51 -9.02
C GLN A 191 -13.73 -7.39 -9.38
N ASN A 192 -13.07 -7.94 -8.36
CA ASN A 192 -12.04 -8.99 -8.52
C ASN A 192 -12.35 -10.18 -7.60
N ALA A 193 -11.81 -11.36 -7.91
CA ALA A 193 -12.18 -12.60 -7.24
C ALA A 193 -11.96 -12.57 -5.71
N THR A 194 -10.89 -11.92 -5.24
CA THR A 194 -10.60 -11.81 -3.81
C THR A 194 -11.58 -10.87 -3.12
N GLU A 195 -11.79 -9.68 -3.67
CA GLU A 195 -12.67 -8.68 -3.08
C GLU A 195 -14.16 -9.00 -3.21
N GLN A 196 -14.57 -9.81 -4.20
CA GLN A 196 -15.94 -10.33 -4.26
C GLN A 196 -16.26 -11.22 -3.06
N LYS A 197 -15.32 -12.07 -2.61
CA LYS A 197 -15.49 -12.84 -1.37
C LYS A 197 -15.60 -11.95 -0.14
N ILE A 198 -14.83 -10.84 -0.12
CA ILE A 198 -14.94 -9.83 0.95
C ILE A 198 -16.34 -9.21 0.93
N LEU A 199 -16.84 -8.83 -0.24
CA LEU A 199 -18.18 -8.25 -0.40
C LEU A 199 -19.28 -9.22 0.02
N GLU A 200 -19.18 -10.50 -0.32
CA GLU A 200 -20.12 -11.54 0.09
C GLU A 200 -20.21 -11.67 1.62
N GLU A 201 -19.06 -11.70 2.30
CA GLU A 201 -19.01 -11.72 3.77
C GLU A 201 -19.55 -10.43 4.39
N LEU A 202 -19.25 -9.27 3.80
CA LEU A 202 -19.80 -7.99 4.24
C LEU A 202 -21.32 -7.96 4.07
N LYS A 203 -21.88 -8.45 2.97
CA LYS A 203 -23.33 -8.58 2.76
C LYS A 203 -23.99 -9.54 3.74
N LYS A 204 -23.30 -10.62 4.12
CA LYS A 204 -23.81 -11.57 5.12
C LYS A 204 -23.94 -10.92 6.50
N LYS A 205 -22.91 -10.18 6.92
CA LYS A 205 -22.78 -9.61 8.27
C LYS A 205 -23.44 -8.23 8.40
N TRP A 206 -23.22 -7.35 7.44
CA TRP A 206 -23.58 -5.93 7.45
C TRP A 206 -24.66 -5.57 6.42
N LYS A 207 -25.77 -6.32 6.40
CA LYS A 207 -26.88 -6.20 5.44
C LYS A 207 -27.46 -4.78 5.33
N LYS A 208 -27.38 -3.99 6.40
CA LYS A 208 -27.86 -2.61 6.42
C LYS A 208 -26.98 -1.69 5.55
N TYR A 209 -25.71 -2.05 5.33
CA TYR A 209 -24.70 -1.20 4.71
C TYR A 209 -24.19 -1.74 3.36
N TYR A 210 -24.30 -3.05 3.11
CA TYR A 210 -23.78 -3.76 1.94
C TYR A 210 -24.80 -4.67 1.25
#